data_AF-A0A971M2N7-F1
#
_entry.id   AF-A0A971M2N7-F1
#
_cell.length_a   1.000
_cell.length_b   1.000
_cell.length_c   1.000
_cell.angle_alpha   90.00
_cell.angle_beta   90.00
_cell.angle_gamma   90.00
#
_symmetry.space_group_name_H-M   'P 1'
#
loop_
_entity.id
_entity.type
_entity.pdbx_description
1 polymer ?
#
loop_
_entity_poly.entity_id
_entity_poly.type
_entity_poly.pdbx_seq_one_letter_code
_entity_poly.pdbx_strand_id
1 'polypeptide(L)'
;RGDIQDYADLARLGYVTRARITQIMNLLNLAPDIQEEILFLPNTTKGRDPILEKDMRPVAAVPHWNRQRKIWAQMRKDRLE
;
A
#
# COMPACT_ATOMS: atom_id res chain seq x y z
N ARG A 1 -0.59 -21.85 16.35
CA ARG A 1 0.81 -21.63 16.77
C ARG A 1 1.27 -20.42 15.98
N GLY A 2 1.46 -19.27 16.64
CA GLY A 2 1.95 -18.08 15.95
C GLY A 2 3.46 -18.19 15.83
N ASP A 3 3.96 -18.67 14.69
CA ASP A 3 5.40 -18.86 14.46
C ASP A 3 6.16 -17.53 14.25
N ILE A 4 5.45 -16.41 14.37
CA ILE A 4 5.96 -15.05 14.18
C ILE A 4 5.57 -14.26 15.42
N GLN A 5 6.55 -13.90 16.26
CA GLN A 5 6.30 -13.17 17.50
C GLN A 5 6.30 -11.65 17.27
N ASP A 6 7.03 -11.17 16.27
CA ASP A 6 7.09 -9.74 15.95
C ASP A 6 7.43 -9.43 14.46
N TYR A 7 7.42 -8.13 14.13
CA TYR A 7 7.79 -7.66 12.79
C TYR A 7 9.27 -7.90 12.42
N ALA A 8 10.15 -8.17 13.40
CA ALA A 8 11.54 -8.52 13.14
C ALA A 8 11.70 -9.98 12.72
N ASP A 9 10.85 -10.88 13.21
CA ASP A 9 10.75 -12.25 12.71
C ASP A 9 10.22 -12.28 11.26
N LEU A 10 9.18 -11.50 10.96
CA LEU A 10 8.66 -11.32 9.58
C LEU A 10 9.72 -10.78 8.63
N ALA A 11 10.48 -9.79 9.05
CA ALA A 11 11.57 -9.21 8.27
C ALA A 11 12.66 -10.24 7.96
N ARG A 12 13.07 -11.02 8.97
CA ARG A 12 14.07 -12.09 8.82
C ARG A 12 13.60 -13.19 7.87
N LEU A 13 12.35 -13.64 7.99
CA LEU A 13 11.77 -14.67 7.10
C LEU A 13 11.57 -14.15 5.67
N GLY A 14 11.19 -12.88 5.51
CA GLY A 14 10.95 -12.26 4.21
C GLY A 14 12.19 -11.69 3.52
N TYR A 15 13.38 -11.81 4.13
CA TYR A 15 14.64 -11.20 3.66
C TYR A 15 14.53 -9.68 3.39
N VAL A 16 13.73 -8.98 4.20
CA VAL A 16 13.50 -7.53 4.08
C VAL A 16 13.81 -6.81 5.39
N THR A 17 13.99 -5.49 5.33
CA THR A 17 14.21 -4.71 6.56
C THR A 17 12.93 -4.60 7.39
N ARG A 18 13.06 -4.40 8.71
CA ARG A 18 11.91 -4.09 9.58
C ARG A 18 11.12 -2.88 9.08
N ALA A 19 11.81 -1.85 8.60
CA ALA A 19 11.19 -0.68 8.01
C ALA A 19 10.32 -1.03 6.79
N ARG A 20 10.76 -2.00 5.97
CA ARG A 20 9.97 -2.49 4.83
C ARG A 20 8.70 -3.21 5.28
N ILE A 21 8.78 -4.04 6.32
CA ILE A 21 7.59 -4.67 6.92
C ILE A 21 6.62 -3.60 7.41
N THR A 22 7.09 -2.60 8.16
CA THR A 22 6.22 -1.49 8.62
C THR A 22 5.55 -0.76 7.46
N GLN A 23 6.26 -0.49 6.36
CA GLN A 23 5.68 0.15 5.17
C GLN A 23 4.53 -0.67 4.58
N ILE A 24 4.71 -1.99 4.44
CA ILE A 24 3.68 -2.89 3.92
C ILE A 24 2.50 -2.95 4.90
N MET A 25 2.76 -3.11 6.20
CA MET A 25 1.72 -3.18 7.22
C MET A 25 0.90 -1.89 7.32
N ASN A 26 1.51 -0.73 7.07
CA ASN A 26 0.78 0.54 7.07
C ASN A 26 -0.29 0.61 5.97
N LEU A 27 -0.19 -0.16 4.89
CA LEU A 27 -1.23 -0.21 3.85
C LEU A 27 -2.56 -0.76 4.38
N LEU A 28 -2.54 -1.49 5.50
CA LEU A 28 -3.76 -1.94 6.19
C LEU A 28 -4.61 -0.78 6.74
N ASN A 29 -4.04 0.43 6.86
CA ASN A 29 -4.75 1.63 7.32
C ASN A 29 -5.48 2.39 6.19
N LEU A 30 -5.34 1.92 4.93
CA LEU A 30 -6.09 2.48 3.81
C LEU A 30 -7.60 2.23 3.98
N ALA A 31 -8.41 3.10 3.39
CA ALA A 31 -9.84 2.89 3.28
C ALA A 31 -10.09 1.54 2.54
N PRO A 32 -11.05 0.71 3.00
CA PRO A 32 -11.23 -0.64 2.45
C PRO A 32 -11.45 -0.68 0.93
N ASP A 33 -12.18 0.28 0.39
CA ASP A 33 -12.41 0.45 -1.05
C ASP A 33 -11.11 0.73 -1.83
N ILE A 34 -10.19 1.50 -1.25
CA ILE A 34 -8.88 1.77 -1.87
C ILE A 34 -8.02 0.50 -1.88
N GLN A 35 -8.07 -0.32 -0.82
CA GLN A 35 -7.36 -1.60 -0.78
C GLN A 35 -7.86 -2.55 -1.87
N GLU A 36 -9.18 -2.63 -2.03
CA GLU A 36 -9.82 -3.43 -3.08
C GLU A 36 -9.41 -2.95 -4.48
N GLU A 37 -9.48 -1.64 -4.73
CA GLU A 37 -9.07 -1.07 -6.02
C GLU A 37 -7.60 -1.37 -6.36
N ILE A 38 -6.69 -1.28 -5.38
CA ILE A 38 -5.27 -1.62 -5.58
C ILE A 38 -5.12 -3.10 -5.98
N LEU A 39 -5.86 -4.01 -5.34
CA LEU A 39 -5.81 -5.44 -5.63
C LEU A 39 -6.33 -5.78 -7.04
N PHE A 40 -7.24 -4.96 -7.56
CA PHE A 40 -7.86 -5.14 -8.87
C PHE A 40 -7.35 -4.17 -9.95
N LEU A 41 -6.21 -3.48 -9.72
CA LEU A 41 -5.57 -2.69 -10.75
C LEU A 41 -5.21 -3.56 -11.96
N PRO A 42 -5.36 -3.05 -13.19
CA PRO A 42 -4.94 -3.79 -14.37
C PRO A 42 -3.42 -4.03 -14.33
N ASN A 43 -3.00 -5.21 -14.79
CA ASN A 43 -1.58 -5.54 -14.88
C ASN A 43 -0.87 -4.55 -15.82
N THR A 44 0.23 -3.98 -15.37
CA THR A 44 1.14 -3.22 -16.24
C THR A 44 1.86 -4.18 -17.16
N THR A 45 1.57 -4.11 -18.46
CA THR A 45 2.17 -5.01 -19.46
C THR A 45 3.47 -4.48 -20.06
N LYS A 46 3.71 -3.16 -19.95
CA LYS A 46 4.92 -2.48 -20.44
C LYS A 46 5.23 -1.25 -19.59
N GLY A 47 6.53 -0.95 -19.43
CA GLY A 47 6.97 0.24 -18.71
C GLY A 47 6.91 0.07 -17.18
N ARG A 48 6.88 1.21 -16.49
CA ARG A 48 6.83 1.27 -15.02
C ARG A 48 5.37 1.27 -14.57
N ASP A 49 5.08 0.59 -13.46
CA ASP A 49 3.76 0.68 -12.82
C ASP A 49 3.36 2.15 -12.56
N PRO A 50 2.12 2.54 -12.90
CA PRO A 50 1.63 3.90 -12.67
C PRO A 50 1.44 4.22 -11.18
N ILE A 51 1.16 3.20 -10.37
CA ILE A 51 0.98 3.31 -8.93
C ILE A 51 2.00 2.39 -8.26
N LEU A 52 2.86 2.95 -7.42
CA LEU A 52 3.85 2.20 -6.65
C LEU A 52 3.45 2.16 -5.18
N GLU A 53 3.90 1.15 -4.45
CA GLU A 53 3.67 1.06 -2.99
C GLU A 53 4.06 2.36 -2.25
N LYS A 54 5.19 2.97 -2.63
CA LYS A 54 5.67 4.20 -1.98
C LYS A 54 4.72 5.39 -2.14
N ASP A 55 3.91 5.42 -3.20
CA ASP A 55 2.93 6.47 -3.45
C ASP A 55 1.74 6.34 -2.49
N MET A 56 1.52 5.14 -1.94
CA MET A 56 0.42 4.85 -1.01
C MET A 56 0.76 5.14 0.45
N ARG A 57 2.05 5.24 0.79
CA ARG A 57 2.48 5.63 2.14
C ARG A 57 1.87 6.95 2.64
N PRO A 58 1.91 8.07 1.87
CA PRO A 58 1.28 9.31 2.32
C PRO A 58 -0.24 9.19 2.43
N VAL A 59 -0.89 8.34 1.63
CA VAL A 59 -2.34 8.10 1.71
C VAL A 59 -2.68 7.33 2.99
N ALA A 60 -1.96 6.24 3.26
CA ALA A 60 -2.12 5.42 4.46
C ALA A 60 -1.83 6.20 5.76
N ALA A 61 -1.00 7.25 5.70
CA ALA A 61 -0.69 8.10 6.83
C ALA A 61 -1.83 9.08 7.21
N VAL A 62 -2.87 9.22 6.37
CA VAL A 62 -4.00 10.13 6.64
C VAL A 62 -5.07 9.39 7.45
N PRO A 63 -5.42 9.84 8.68
CA PRO A 63 -6.37 9.13 9.53
C PRO A 63 -7.82 9.10 9.01
N HIS A 64 -8.20 10.08 8.18
CA HIS A 64 -9.57 10.20 7.68
C HIS A 64 -9.71 9.58 6.29
N TRP A 65 -10.48 8.50 6.18
CA TRP A 65 -10.75 7.83 4.89
C TRP A 65 -11.34 8.75 3.82
N ASN A 66 -12.21 9.70 4.20
CA ASN A 66 -12.73 10.67 3.23
C ASN A 66 -11.64 11.54 2.59
N ARG A 67 -10.55 11.80 3.30
CA ARG A 67 -9.38 12.50 2.73
C ARG A 67 -8.53 11.55 1.90
N GLN A 68 -8.35 10.30 2.35
CA GLN A 68 -7.66 9.27 1.56
C GLN A 68 -8.33 9.09 0.18
N ARG A 69 -9.66 8.96 0.14
CA ARG A 69 -10.43 8.82 -1.11
C ARG A 69 -10.25 9.99 -2.06
N LYS A 70 -10.18 11.22 -1.55
CA LYS A 70 -9.90 12.42 -2.38
C LYS A 70 -8.50 12.37 -2.99
N ILE A 71 -7.50 11.99 -2.20
CA ILE A 71 -6.12 11.85 -2.69
C ILE A 71 -6.03 10.73 -3.73
N TRP A 72 -6.67 9.59 -3.45
CA TRP A 72 -6.71 8.44 -4.34
C TRP A 72 -7.41 8.77 -5.67
N ALA A 73 -8.59 9.39 -5.63
CA ALA A 73 -9.30 9.81 -6.84
C ALA A 73 -8.46 10.74 -7.71
N GLN A 74 -7.76 11.70 -7.10
CA GLN A 74 -6.84 12.58 -7.83
C GLN A 74 -5.67 11.80 -8.43
N MET A 75 -5.04 10.90 -7.67
CA MET A 75 -3.94 10.07 -8.14
C MET A 75 -4.35 9.17 -9.31
N ARG A 76 -5.56 8.59 -9.25
CA ARG A 76 -6.13 7.81 -10.35
C ARG A 76 -6.29 8.66 -11.60
N LYS A 77 -6.91 9.84 -11.47
CA LYS A 77 -7.09 10.77 -12.58
C LYS A 77 -5.77 11.21 -13.23
N ASP A 78 -4.73 11.41 -12.43
CA ASP A 78 -3.45 11.91 -12.94
C ASP A 78 -2.57 10.83 -13.61
N ARG A 79 -2.85 9.54 -13.35
CA ARG A 79 -1.92 8.45 -13.67
C ARG A 79 -2.54 7.22 -14.33
N LEU A 80 -3.84 7.01 -14.19
CA LEU A 80 -4.57 5.84 -14.72
C LEU A 80 -5.59 6.22 -15.79
N GLU A 81 -6.05 7.48 -15.81
CA GLU A 81 -6.91 8.08 -16.83
C GLU A 81 -6.07 8.92 -17.79
#